data_AF-K1SGB6-F1
#
_entry.id   AF-K1SGB6-F1
#
_cell.length_a   1.000
_cell.length_b   1.000
_cell.length_c   1.000
_cell.angle_alpha   90.00
_cell.angle_beta   90.00
_cell.angle_gamma   90.00
#
_symmetry.space_group_name_H-M   'P 1'
#
loop_
_entity.id
_entity.type
_entity.pdbx_description
1 polymer ?
#
loop_
_entity_poly.entity_id
_entity_poly.type
_entity_poly.pdbx_seq_one_letter_code
_entity_poly.pdbx_strand_id
1 'polypeptide(L)'
;SGYEHNQFYTIDKQTGNVVTLEDLFAEGSDYISAISENIKTQMKEQMAADEGVIYFLDNDDMPEFNFQGITEQTNFYFNEKDELVIAFDEYEVAPGSMGAPEFVIPQEVTAAILK
;
A
#
# COMPACT_ATOMS: atom_id res chain seq x y z
N SER A 1 16.88 -15.66 -10.85
CA SER A 1 15.93 -14.95 -9.98
C SER A 1 14.56 -15.59 -10.13
N GLY A 2 13.72 -15.49 -9.11
CA GLY A 2 12.27 -15.71 -9.20
C GLY A 2 11.54 -14.38 -9.34
N TYR A 3 10.22 -14.44 -9.45
CA TYR A 3 9.31 -13.30 -9.35
C TYR A 3 8.19 -13.71 -8.39
N GLU A 4 8.00 -12.95 -7.32
CA GLU A 4 6.90 -13.12 -6.37
C GLU A 4 5.73 -12.21 -6.75
N HIS A 5 4.55 -12.82 -6.88
CA HIS A 5 3.27 -12.14 -7.12
C HIS A 5 2.31 -12.54 -6.01
N ASN A 6 1.76 -11.57 -5.30
CA ASN A 6 0.81 -11.78 -4.22
C ASN A 6 -0.60 -11.37 -4.67
N GLN A 7 -1.61 -12.14 -4.24
CA GLN A 7 -3.01 -11.78 -4.42
C GLN A 7 -3.77 -12.02 -3.13
N PHE A 8 -4.43 -10.98 -2.64
CA PHE A 8 -5.20 -11.03 -1.41
C PHE A 8 -6.69 -10.86 -1.71
N TYR A 9 -7.51 -11.66 -1.03
CA TYR A 9 -8.97 -11.56 -1.07
C TYR A 9 -9.48 -11.35 0.35
N THR A 10 -9.98 -10.14 0.61
CA THR A 10 -10.65 -9.84 1.88
C THR A 10 -12.12 -10.21 1.77
N ILE A 11 -12.61 -11.07 2.68
CA ILE A 11 -14.00 -11.55 2.67
C ILE A 11 -14.70 -11.09 3.94
N ASP A 12 -15.83 -10.42 3.79
CA ASP A 12 -16.73 -10.11 4.89
C ASP A 12 -17.45 -11.40 5.32
N LYS A 13 -17.21 -11.83 6.56
CA LYS A 13 -17.76 -13.08 7.10
C LYS A 13 -19.27 -13.03 7.35
N GLN A 14 -19.88 -11.85 7.47
CA GLN A 14 -21.32 -11.69 7.67
C GLN A 14 -22.08 -11.84 6.36
N THR A 15 -21.57 -11.19 5.30
CA THR A 15 -22.23 -11.16 3.99
C THR A 15 -21.73 -12.24 3.03
N GLY A 16 -20.51 -12.76 3.24
CA GLY A 16 -19.82 -13.68 2.34
C GLY A 16 -19.25 -13.01 1.09
N ASN A 17 -19.31 -11.68 0.99
CA ASN A 17 -18.86 -10.93 -0.17
C ASN A 17 -17.36 -10.64 -0.11
N VAL A 18 -16.72 -10.56 -1.28
CA VAL A 18 -15.37 -10.02 -1.43
C VAL A 18 -15.45 -8.50 -1.24
N VAL A 19 -14.59 -7.98 -0.37
CA VAL A 19 -14.47 -6.56 -0.04
C VAL A 19 -13.39 -5.95 -0.92
N THR A 20 -13.72 -4.86 -1.61
CA THR A 20 -12.76 -4.04 -2.33
C THR A 20 -12.17 -2.97 -1.41
N LEU A 21 -11.06 -2.34 -1.82
CA LEU A 21 -10.46 -1.27 -1.03
C LEU A 21 -11.42 -0.07 -0.88
N GLU A 22 -12.15 0.27 -1.96
CA GLU A 22 -13.17 1.32 -1.96
C GLU A 22 -14.33 1.05 -0.97
N ASP A 23 -14.72 -0.22 -0.80
CA ASP A 23 -15.82 -0.59 0.09
C ASP A 23 -15.56 -0.17 1.54
N LEU A 24 -14.30 -0.05 1.96
CA LEU A 24 -13.90 0.36 3.31
C LEU A 24 -14.15 1.83 3.60
N PHE A 25 -14.21 2.69 2.57
CA PHE A 25 -14.20 4.14 2.74
C PHE A 25 -15.52 4.80 2.33
N ALA A 26 -15.83 5.95 2.92
CA ALA A 26 -17.01 6.74 2.61
C ALA A 26 -17.06 7.08 1.11
N GLU A 27 -18.27 7.07 0.55
CA GLU A 27 -18.48 7.36 -0.87
C GLU A 27 -17.94 8.76 -1.22
N GLY A 28 -17.11 8.84 -2.26
CA GLY A 28 -16.46 10.08 -2.68
C GLY A 28 -15.30 10.55 -1.79
N SER A 29 -14.85 9.73 -0.84
CA SER A 29 -13.64 10.01 -0.07
C SER A 29 -12.38 9.88 -0.93
N ASP A 30 -11.37 10.70 -0.62
CA ASP A 30 -10.08 10.71 -1.31
C ASP A 30 -9.07 9.76 -0.64
N TYR A 31 -9.49 8.50 -0.41
CA TYR A 31 -8.68 7.51 0.29
C TYR A 31 -7.39 7.17 -0.46
N ILE A 32 -7.43 7.17 -1.80
CA ILE A 32 -6.27 6.91 -2.66
C ILE A 32 -5.16 7.91 -2.35
N SER A 33 -5.48 9.20 -2.34
CA SER A 33 -4.48 10.24 -2.05
C SER A 33 -4.00 10.16 -0.61
N ALA A 34 -4.91 9.99 0.36
CA ALA A 34 -4.55 9.90 1.78
C ALA A 34 -3.57 8.74 2.08
N ILE A 35 -3.86 7.55 1.55
CA ILE A 35 -3.01 6.37 1.72
C ILE A 35 -1.70 6.51 0.94
N SER A 36 -1.75 7.02 -0.30
CA SER A 36 -0.55 7.22 -1.12
C SER A 36 0.45 8.15 -0.46
N GLU A 37 -0.01 9.29 0.07
CA GLU A 37 0.88 10.26 0.73
C GLU A 37 1.45 9.71 2.04
N ASN A 38 0.67 8.91 2.78
CA ASN A 38 1.19 8.19 3.94
C ASN A 38 2.28 7.18 3.55
N ILE A 39 2.06 6.36 2.51
CA ILE A 39 3.06 5.40 2.04
C ILE A 39 4.33 6.10 1.56
N LYS A 40 4.22 7.20 0.81
CA LYS A 40 5.37 8.00 0.40
C LYS A 40 6.16 8.52 1.60
N THR A 41 5.47 8.93 2.66
CA THR A 41 6.11 9.38 3.91
C THR A 41 6.87 8.22 4.56
N GLN A 42 6.23 7.05 4.70
CA GLN A 42 6.86 5.86 5.26
C GLN A 42 8.09 5.41 4.45
N MET A 43 8.01 5.40 3.13
CA MET A 43 9.15 5.07 2.26
C MET A 43 10.33 6.02 2.51
N LYS A 44 10.10 7.33 2.60
CA LYS A 44 11.15 8.33 2.89
C LYS A 44 11.78 8.11 4.25
N GLU A 45 10.97 7.85 5.27
CA GLU A 45 11.45 7.60 6.62
C GLU A 45 12.29 6.32 6.71
N GLN A 46 11.86 5.25 6.05
CA GLN A 46 12.60 3.98 6.02
C GLN A 46 13.92 4.10 5.26
N MET A 47 13.93 4.75 4.08
CA MET A 47 15.16 5.01 3.32
C MET A 47 16.14 5.95 4.05
N ALA A 48 15.62 6.88 4.87
CA ALA A 48 16.45 7.75 5.70
C ALA A 48 17.04 7.02 6.93
N ALA A 49 16.35 6.00 7.44
CA ALA A 49 16.77 5.21 8.59
C ALA A 49 17.75 4.09 8.23
N ASP A 50 17.68 3.55 7.01
CA ASP A 50 18.53 2.45 6.54
C ASP A 50 18.91 2.63 5.06
N GLU A 51 20.21 2.81 4.80
CA GLU A 51 20.76 2.96 3.44
C GLU A 51 20.58 1.69 2.57
N GLY A 52 20.29 0.54 3.19
CA GLY A 52 19.98 -0.71 2.50
C GLY A 52 18.53 -0.79 1.98
N VAL A 53 17.64 0.11 2.42
CA VAL A 53 16.24 0.16 1.98
C VAL A 53 16.11 1.07 0.77
N ILE A 54 15.49 0.57 -0.30
CA ILE A 54 15.36 1.28 -1.57
C ILE A 54 13.92 1.17 -2.08
N TYR A 55 13.29 2.31 -2.33
CA TYR A 55 12.00 2.41 -3.03
C TYR A 55 12.15 3.28 -4.28
N PHE A 56 11.28 3.04 -5.27
CA PHE A 56 11.17 3.92 -6.43
C PHE A 56 10.31 5.12 -6.04
N LEU A 57 10.90 6.24 -5.61
CA LEU A 57 10.12 7.37 -5.09
C LEU A 57 10.59 8.74 -5.58
N ASP A 58 11.89 9.01 -5.54
CA ASP A 58 12.47 10.31 -5.89
C ASP A 58 13.64 10.14 -6.90
N ASN A 59 13.44 9.35 -7.97
CA ASN A 59 14.41 9.23 -9.06
C ASN A 59 14.13 10.28 -10.15
N ASP A 60 15.01 11.27 -10.28
CA ASP A 60 14.90 12.35 -11.27
C ASP A 60 15.19 11.91 -12.71
N ASP A 61 15.99 10.86 -12.90
CA ASP A 61 16.36 10.34 -14.23
C ASP A 61 15.26 9.43 -14.80
N MET A 62 14.41 8.87 -13.92
CA MET A 62 13.37 7.89 -14.25
C MET A 62 12.07 8.17 -13.46
N PRO A 63 11.48 9.39 -13.59
CA PRO A 63 10.33 9.80 -12.79
C PRO A 63 9.07 8.96 -13.05
N GLU A 64 8.95 8.33 -14.23
CA GLU A 64 7.85 7.45 -14.60
C GLU A 64 7.84 6.14 -13.81
N PHE A 65 8.98 5.73 -13.23
CA PHE A 65 9.08 4.55 -12.39
C PHE A 65 8.84 4.84 -10.92
N ASN A 66 8.81 6.12 -10.52
CA ASN A 66 8.53 6.49 -9.14
C ASN A 66 7.08 6.11 -8.79
N PHE A 67 6.89 5.68 -7.55
CA PHE A 67 5.61 5.38 -6.95
C PHE A 67 4.72 6.64 -6.98
N GLN A 68 3.68 6.59 -7.82
CA GLN A 68 2.75 7.70 -7.97
C GLN A 68 1.67 7.66 -6.87
N GLY A 69 1.25 6.46 -6.49
CA GLY A 69 0.21 6.21 -5.51
C GLY A 69 -0.39 4.81 -5.68
N ILE A 70 -1.27 4.45 -4.76
CA ILE A 70 -2.08 3.23 -4.87
C ILE A 70 -3.18 3.39 -5.93
N THR A 71 -3.78 2.26 -6.29
CA THR A 71 -4.97 2.20 -7.15
C THR A 71 -6.10 1.48 -6.41
N GLU A 72 -7.30 1.53 -6.96
CA GLU A 72 -8.45 0.75 -6.47
C GLU A 72 -8.18 -0.77 -6.46
N GLN A 73 -7.23 -1.22 -7.28
CA GLN A 73 -6.86 -2.62 -7.46
C GLN A 73 -5.64 -3.03 -6.61
N THR A 74 -5.04 -2.09 -5.86
CA THR A 74 -3.87 -2.41 -5.05
C THR A 74 -4.24 -3.42 -3.98
N ASN A 75 -3.38 -4.43 -3.83
CA ASN A 75 -3.54 -5.51 -2.87
C ASN A 75 -3.60 -4.95 -1.43
N PHE A 76 -4.54 -5.46 -0.66
CA PHE A 76 -4.67 -5.12 0.75
C PHE A 76 -5.16 -6.29 1.58
N TYR A 77 -4.89 -6.23 2.88
CA TYR A 77 -5.46 -7.13 3.87
C TYR A 77 -5.55 -6.45 5.24
N PHE A 78 -6.19 -7.11 6.21
CA PHE A 78 -6.16 -6.71 7.62
C PHE A 78 -5.27 -7.65 8.41
N ASN A 79 -4.32 -7.11 9.16
CA ASN A 79 -3.43 -7.91 10.00
C ASN A 79 -4.13 -8.35 11.31
N GLU A 80 -3.42 -9.10 12.17
CA GLU A 80 -3.97 -9.61 13.44
C GLU A 80 -4.38 -8.53 14.45
N LYS A 81 -3.99 -7.26 14.21
CA LYS A 81 -4.33 -6.10 15.04
C LYS A 81 -5.48 -5.27 14.44
N ASP A 82 -6.15 -5.79 13.42
CA ASP A 82 -7.20 -5.09 12.67
C ASP A 82 -6.69 -3.79 11.99
N GLU A 83 -5.41 -3.75 11.61
CA GLU A 83 -4.82 -2.65 10.87
C GLU A 83 -4.86 -2.94 9.36
N LEU A 84 -5.20 -1.92 8.56
CA LEU A 84 -5.16 -2.00 7.10
C LEU A 84 -3.70 -2.07 6.64
N VAL A 85 -3.37 -3.09 5.85
CA VAL A 85 -2.06 -3.27 5.23
C VAL A 85 -2.20 -3.21 3.73
N ILE A 86 -1.40 -2.34 3.09
CA ILE A 86 -1.23 -2.27 1.64
C ILE A 86 0.00 -3.10 1.26
N ALA A 87 -0.16 -4.02 0.32
CA ALA A 87 0.89 -4.91 -0.13
C ALA A 87 1.20 -4.67 -1.62
N PHE A 88 2.47 -4.73 -1.96
CA PHE A 88 2.96 -4.57 -3.33
C PHE A 88 3.74 -5.81 -3.76
N ASP A 89 3.67 -6.14 -5.04
CA ASP A 89 4.42 -7.25 -5.61
C ASP A 89 5.92 -6.92 -5.70
N GLU A 90 6.76 -7.94 -5.85
CA GLU A 90 8.17 -7.72 -6.16
C GLU A 90 8.30 -6.85 -7.42
N TYR A 91 9.26 -5.94 -7.44
CA TYR A 91 9.49 -4.97 -8.54
C TYR A 91 8.41 -3.91 -8.74
N GLU A 92 7.30 -3.92 -8.00
CA GLU A 92 6.23 -2.94 -8.21
C GLU A 92 6.64 -1.54 -7.72
N VAL A 93 7.19 -1.45 -6.51
CA VAL A 93 7.58 -0.17 -5.87
C VAL A 93 9.02 -0.14 -5.39
N ALA A 94 9.76 -1.24 -5.57
CA ALA A 94 11.13 -1.40 -5.09
C ALA A 94 11.90 -2.41 -5.95
N PRO A 95 13.25 -2.41 -5.95
CA PRO A 95 14.03 -3.48 -6.58
C PRO A 95 13.70 -4.85 -5.96
N GLY A 96 13.78 -5.93 -6.73
CA GLY A 96 13.47 -7.28 -6.22
C GLY A 96 14.31 -7.76 -5.03
N SER A 97 15.43 -7.11 -4.69
CA SER A 97 16.16 -7.36 -3.44
C SER A 97 15.36 -6.99 -2.19
N MET A 98 14.33 -6.15 -2.32
CA MET A 98 13.42 -5.74 -1.25
C MET A 98 12.27 -6.72 -1.03
N GLY A 99 12.13 -7.77 -1.86
CA GLY A 99 10.98 -8.68 -1.80
C GLY A 99 9.68 -7.98 -2.18
N ALA A 100 8.59 -8.41 -1.55
CA ALA A 100 7.24 -7.82 -1.67
C ALA A 100 6.99 -6.83 -0.51
N PRO A 101 7.07 -5.51 -0.72
CA PRO A 101 6.93 -4.53 0.34
C PRO A 101 5.48 -4.41 0.85
N GLU A 102 5.34 -4.22 2.16
CA GLU A 102 4.04 -4.02 2.82
C GLU A 102 4.07 -2.78 3.71
N PHE A 103 2.95 -2.05 3.75
CA PHE A 103 2.79 -0.81 4.50
C PHE A 103 1.53 -0.87 5.36
N VAL A 104 1.71 -0.81 6.68
CA VAL A 104 0.60 -0.67 7.62
C VAL A 104 0.12 0.78 7.60
N ILE A 105 -1.17 0.99 7.38
CA ILE A 105 -1.77 2.32 7.31
C ILE A 105 -2.29 2.71 8.69
N PRO A 106 -1.73 3.74 9.34
CA PRO A 106 -2.20 4.19 10.65
C PRO A 106 -3.67 4.61 10.59
N GLN A 107 -4.45 4.24 11.62
CA GLN A 107 -5.86 4.58 11.68
C GLN A 107 -6.12 6.10 11.58
N GLU A 108 -5.19 6.95 12.05
CA GLU A 108 -5.33 8.41 11.92
C GLU A 108 -5.39 8.91 10.47
N VAL A 109 -4.83 8.17 9.51
CA VAL A 109 -4.88 8.49 8.07
C VAL A 109 -6.27 8.28 7.50
N THR A 110 -6.98 7.27 8.01
CA THR A 110 -8.23 6.77 7.41
C THR A 110 -9.47 6.98 8.28
N ALA A 111 -9.32 7.24 9.58
CA ALA A 111 -10.43 7.31 10.54
C ALA A 111 -11.51 8.33 10.18
N ALA A 112 -11.14 9.44 9.54
CA ALA A 112 -12.10 10.46 9.12
C ALA A 112 -12.90 10.09 7.85
N ILE A 113 -12.46 9.05 7.13
CA ILE A 113 -12.99 8.66 5.82
C ILE A 113 -13.41 7.18 5.74
N LEU A 114 -13.28 6.41 6.82
CA LEU A 114 -13.81 5.04 6.92
C LEU A 114 -15.35 5.05 7.02
N LYS A 115 -15.99 3.98 6.50
CA LYS A 115 -17.43 3.76 6.65
C LYS A 115 -17.85 3.30 8.05
#